data_AF-A0A1G3BZH9-F1
#
_entry.id   AF-A0A1G3BZH9-F1
#
_cell.length_a   1.000
_cell.length_b   1.000
_cell.length_c   1.000
_cell.angle_alpha   90.00
_cell.angle_beta   90.00
_cell.angle_gamma   90.00
#
_symmetry.space_group_name_H-M   'P 1'
#
loop_
_entity.id
_entity.type
_entity.pdbx_description
1 polymer ?
#
loop_
_entity_poly.entity_id
_entity_poly.type
_entity_poly.pdbx_seq_one_letter_code
_entity_poly.pdbx_strand_id
1 'polypeptide(L)'
;MSIQELVDAGFHFGHRTSKWNPKMKPFIFGKRNLIHIIDLRETTKGLVTACKFLTSLVQTKKNVLFVGTKWQAQDIVVREAKRCGMHYVSER
;
A
#
# COMPACT_ATOMS: atom_id res chain seq x y z
N MET A 1 9.53 3.91 9.71
CA MET A 1 9.46 4.45 8.35
C MET A 1 9.20 5.94 8.46
N SER A 2 10.13 6.75 7.97
CA SER A 2 10.01 8.21 7.98
C SER A 2 9.25 8.72 6.76
N ILE A 3 8.70 9.93 6.82
CA ILE A 3 8.08 10.56 5.64
C ILE A 3 9.13 10.76 4.52
N GLN A 4 10.38 11.04 4.88
CA GLN A 4 11.47 11.22 3.92
C GLN A 4 11.72 9.95 3.09
N GLU A 5 11.77 8.78 3.73
CA GLU A 5 11.91 7.49 3.04
C GLU A 5 10.78 7.25 2.03
N LEU A 6 9.54 7.63 2.38
CA LEU A 6 8.38 7.51 1.49
C LEU A 6 8.45 8.49 0.31
N VAL A 7 9.00 9.68 0.53
CA VAL A 7 9.25 10.67 -0.53
C VAL A 7 10.28 10.13 -1.51
N ASP A 8 11.42 9.66 -1.00
CA ASP A 8 12.54 9.16 -1.82
C ASP A 8 12.15 7.90 -2.60
N ALA A 9 11.32 7.04 -2.01
CA ALA A 9 10.75 5.87 -2.69
C ALA A 9 9.59 6.20 -3.65
N GLY A 10 9.17 7.47 -3.75
CA GLY A 10 8.16 7.91 -4.72
C GLY A 10 6.70 7.55 -4.39
N PHE A 11 6.37 7.24 -3.13
CA PHE A 11 5.01 6.81 -2.73
C PHE A 11 3.94 7.90 -2.94
N HIS A 12 4.35 9.15 -3.05
CA HIS A 12 3.45 10.29 -3.20
C HIS A 12 2.90 10.43 -4.64
N PHE A 13 3.43 9.68 -5.62
CA PHE A 13 2.94 9.73 -7.00
C PHE A 13 1.67 8.90 -7.18
N GLY A 14 0.57 9.56 -7.49
CA GLY A 14 -0.69 8.94 -7.87
C GLY A 14 -0.84 8.75 -9.38
N HIS A 15 -2.09 8.59 -9.82
CA HIS A 15 -2.44 8.49 -11.23
C HIS A 15 -2.74 9.87 -11.84
N ARG A 16 -2.97 9.89 -13.16
CA ARG A 16 -3.46 11.07 -13.88
C ARG A 16 -4.79 11.57 -13.30
N THR A 17 -5.02 12.87 -13.32
CA THR A 17 -6.24 13.51 -12.79
C THR A 17 -7.53 13.06 -13.49
N SER A 18 -7.44 12.48 -14.69
CA SER A 18 -8.58 11.87 -15.39
C SER A 18 -8.93 10.48 -14.87
N LYS A 19 -8.02 9.80 -14.16
CA LYS A 19 -8.17 8.44 -13.63
C LYS A 19 -8.12 8.46 -12.10
N TRP A 20 -9.12 9.06 -11.48
CA TRP A 20 -9.24 9.12 -10.02
C TRP A 20 -10.66 8.78 -9.55
N ASN A 21 -10.77 8.37 -8.30
CA ASN A 21 -12.05 8.11 -7.63
C ASN A 21 -12.35 9.28 -6.69
N PRO A 22 -13.53 9.94 -6.75
CA PRO A 22 -13.88 11.06 -5.86
C PRO A 22 -13.73 10.77 -4.37
N LYS A 23 -13.91 9.51 -3.94
CA LYS A 23 -13.71 9.08 -2.55
C LYS A 23 -12.26 9.22 -2.07
N MET A 24 -11.30 9.37 -2.99
CA MET A 24 -9.89 9.58 -2.66
C MET A 24 -9.56 11.03 -2.28
N LYS A 25 -10.51 11.98 -2.41
CA LYS A 25 -10.29 13.39 -2.08
C LYS A 25 -9.61 13.63 -0.72
N PRO A 26 -9.97 12.94 0.38
CA PRO A 26 -9.30 13.13 1.68
C PRO A 26 -7.83 12.69 1.71
N PHE A 27 -7.40 11.83 0.79
CA PHE A 27 -6.05 11.27 0.74
C PHE A 27 -5.15 11.96 -0.32
N ILE A 28 -5.68 12.94 -1.03
CA ILE A 28 -4.97 13.68 -2.08
C ILE A 28 -4.49 15.00 -1.48
N PHE A 29 -3.16 15.17 -1.46
CA PHE A 29 -2.53 16.43 -1.06
C PHE A 29 -2.73 17.53 -2.11
N GLY A 30 -2.65 17.17 -3.38
CA GLY A 30 -2.78 18.12 -4.48
C GLY A 30 -2.62 17.47 -5.86
N LYS A 31 -2.33 18.30 -6.86
CA LYS A 31 -2.00 17.84 -8.22
C LYS A 31 -0.86 18.66 -8.80
N ARG A 32 0.03 18.01 -9.56
CA ARG A 32 1.13 18.65 -10.30
C ARG A 32 1.28 17.94 -11.64
N ASN A 33 1.41 18.70 -12.73
CA ASN A 33 1.57 18.16 -14.09
C ASN A 33 0.54 17.07 -14.44
N LEU A 34 -0.73 17.31 -14.09
CA LEU A 34 -1.85 16.37 -14.31
C LEU A 34 -1.75 15.04 -13.53
N ILE A 35 -0.86 14.92 -12.55
CA ILE A 35 -0.74 13.76 -11.65
C ILE A 35 -1.22 14.16 -10.25
N HIS A 36 -2.02 13.30 -9.61
CA HIS A 36 -2.39 13.48 -8.20
C HIS A 36 -1.20 13.18 -7.30
N ILE A 37 -1.00 14.04 -6.30
CA ILE A 37 -0.02 13.84 -5.23
C ILE A 37 -0.79 13.31 -4.01
N ILE A 38 -0.36 12.16 -3.50
CA ILE A 38 -0.95 11.49 -2.33
C ILE A 38 -0.38 12.10 -1.05
N ASP A 39 -1.23 12.31 -0.04
CA ASP A 39 -0.79 12.81 1.27
C ASP A 39 -0.11 11.70 2.08
N LEU A 40 1.21 11.78 2.19
CA LEU A 40 2.02 10.80 2.93
C LEU A 40 1.76 10.80 4.44
N ARG A 41 1.17 11.86 5.00
CA ARG A 41 0.75 11.88 6.42
C ARG A 41 -0.39 10.92 6.65
N GLU A 42 -1.37 10.92 5.75
CA GLU A 42 -2.47 9.95 5.78
C GLU A 42 -1.98 8.54 5.48
N THR A 43 -1.03 8.37 4.55
CA THR A 43 -0.35 7.08 4.32
C THR A 43 0.30 6.56 5.60
N THR A 44 1.05 7.40 6.31
CA THR A 44 1.74 7.02 7.55
C THR A 44 0.75 6.60 8.64
N LYS A 45 -0.33 7.37 8.83
CA LYS A 45 -1.41 7.00 9.76
C LYS A 45 -2.06 5.66 9.39
N GLY A 46 -2.35 5.46 8.09
CA GLY A 46 -2.92 4.23 7.57
C GLY A 46 -2.01 3.02 7.81
N LEU A 47 -0.70 3.17 7.57
CA LEU A 47 0.29 2.11 7.83
C LEU A 47 0.33 1.72 9.32
N VAL A 48 0.34 2.70 10.23
CA VAL A 48 0.32 2.42 11.68
C VAL A 48 -0.94 1.64 12.07
N THR A 49 -2.11 2.05 11.57
CA THR A 49 -3.38 1.37 11.84
C THR A 49 -3.41 -0.04 11.27
N ALA A 50 -2.95 -0.21 10.02
CA ALA A 50 -2.89 -1.52 9.36
C ALA A 50 -1.94 -2.47 10.08
N CYS A 51 -0.75 -2.02 10.48
CA CYS A 51 0.19 -2.82 11.26
C CYS A 51 -0.42 -3.29 12.58
N LYS A 52 -1.07 -2.38 13.33
CA LYS A 52 -1.74 -2.75 14.59
C LYS A 52 -2.83 -3.80 14.38
N PHE A 53 -3.64 -3.64 13.33
CA PHE A 53 -4.69 -4.59 12.99
C PHE A 53 -4.13 -5.96 12.58
N LEU A 54 -3.08 -5.99 11.75
CA LEU A 54 -2.45 -7.24 11.34
C LEU A 54 -1.81 -7.97 12.53
N THR A 55 -1.16 -7.23 13.44
CA THR A 55 -0.60 -7.81 14.67
C THR A 55 -1.69 -8.46 15.52
N SER A 56 -2.82 -7.77 15.77
CA SER A 56 -3.91 -8.35 16.57
C SER A 56 -4.56 -9.56 15.88
N LEU A 57 -4.69 -9.52 14.54
CA LEU A 57 -5.24 -10.63 13.76
C LEU A 57 -4.37 -11.89 13.85
N VAL A 58 -3.06 -11.75 13.66
CA VAL A 58 -2.12 -12.87 13.71
C VAL A 58 -1.97 -13.43 15.13
N GLN A 59 -2.09 -12.60 16.18
CA GLN A 59 -2.14 -13.07 17.58
C GLN A 59 -3.33 -14.01 17.82
N THR A 60 -4.44 -13.83 17.11
CA THR A 60 -5.61 -14.73 17.16
C THR A 60 -5.49 -15.97 16.27
N LYS A 61 -4.28 -16.27 15.75
CA LYS A 61 -3.99 -17.38 14.83
C LYS A 61 -4.80 -17.35 13.54
N LYS A 62 -5.21 -16.16 13.09
CA LYS A 62 -5.87 -16.00 11.79
C LYS A 62 -4.84 -15.85 10.68
N ASN A 63 -5.18 -16.36 9.51
CA ASN A 63 -4.33 -16.30 8.33
C ASN A 63 -4.51 -14.98 7.58
N VAL A 64 -3.45 -14.53 6.92
CA VAL A 64 -3.45 -13.36 6.03
C VAL A 64 -3.15 -13.84 4.61
N LEU A 65 -3.97 -13.42 3.64
CA LEU A 65 -3.76 -13.71 2.23
C LEU A 65 -3.09 -12.51 1.56
N PHE A 66 -1.93 -12.72 0.96
CA PHE A 66 -1.25 -11.72 0.14
C PHE A 66 -1.74 -11.83 -1.31
N VAL A 67 -2.11 -10.72 -1.95
CA VAL A 67 -2.61 -10.74 -3.33
C VAL A 67 -1.90 -9.69 -4.16
N GLY A 68 -1.31 -10.11 -5.28
CA GLY A 68 -0.66 -9.20 -6.23
C GLY A 68 -0.42 -9.85 -7.57
N THR A 69 -1.26 -9.52 -8.55
CA THR A 69 -1.25 -10.13 -9.89
C THR A 69 -0.54 -9.30 -10.95
N LYS A 70 -0.08 -8.09 -10.61
CA LYS A 70 0.72 -7.26 -11.52
C LYS A 70 2.16 -7.77 -11.56
N TRP A 71 2.78 -7.76 -12.73
CA TRP A 71 4.16 -8.23 -12.90
C TRP A 71 5.15 -7.55 -11.93
N GLN A 72 4.98 -6.25 -11.63
CA GLN A 72 5.86 -5.56 -10.66
C GLN A 72 5.68 -6.03 -9.20
N ALA A 73 4.56 -6.69 -8.88
CA ALA A 73 4.19 -7.07 -7.53
C ALA A 73 4.28 -8.59 -7.27
N GLN A 74 4.27 -9.41 -8.33
CA GLN A 74 4.23 -10.87 -8.24
C GLN A 74 5.35 -11.43 -7.36
N ASP A 75 6.61 -11.16 -7.72
CA ASP A 75 7.77 -11.69 -6.99
C ASP A 75 7.83 -11.18 -5.55
N ILE A 76 7.44 -9.93 -5.32
CA ILE A 76 7.42 -9.31 -4.00
C ILE A 76 6.40 -10.03 -3.10
N VAL A 77 5.18 -10.23 -3.60
CA VAL A 77 4.11 -10.91 -2.86
C VAL A 77 4.49 -12.34 -2.51
N VAL A 78 5.02 -13.10 -3.47
CA VAL A 78 5.46 -14.49 -3.25
C VAL A 78 6.57 -14.55 -2.19
N ARG A 79 7.59 -13.70 -2.33
CA ARG A 79 8.74 -13.68 -1.41
C ARG A 79 8.33 -13.32 0.01
N GLU A 80 7.57 -12.25 0.19
CA GLU A 80 7.21 -11.77 1.53
C GLU A 80 6.21 -12.71 2.23
N ALA A 81 5.26 -13.29 1.49
CA ALA A 81 4.34 -14.28 2.04
C ALA A 81 5.06 -15.55 2.48
N LYS A 82 6.02 -16.06 1.67
CA LYS A 82 6.87 -17.21 2.05
C LYS A 82 7.72 -16.90 3.28
N ARG A 83 8.29 -15.69 3.38
CA ARG A 83 9.12 -15.27 4.54
C ARG A 83 8.35 -15.33 5.86
N CYS A 84 7.06 -15.01 5.86
CA CYS A 84 6.22 -15.05 7.06
C CYS A 84 5.32 -16.28 7.16
N GLY A 85 5.45 -17.26 6.24
CA GLY A 85 4.67 -18.50 6.26
C GLY A 85 3.17 -18.31 5.97
N MET A 86 2.79 -17.26 5.25
CA MET A 86 1.40 -16.91 4.92
C MET A 86 1.02 -17.29 3.49
N HIS A 87 -0.29 -17.33 3.21
CA HIS A 87 -0.82 -17.68 1.88
C HIS A 87 -0.68 -16.52 0.89
N TYR A 88 -0.60 -16.82 -0.42
CA TYR A 88 -0.54 -15.81 -1.47
C TYR A 88 -1.27 -16.20 -2.76
N VAL A 89 -1.65 -15.18 -3.55
CA VAL A 89 -2.12 -15.28 -4.94
C VAL A 89 -1.35 -14.28 -5.79
N SER A 90 -0.57 -14.78 -6.75
CA SER A 90 0.25 -13.96 -7.68
C SER A 90 -0.21 -14.05 -9.14
N GLU A 91 -1.09 -14.98 -9.47
CA GLU A 91 -1.57 -15.23 -10.83
C GLU A 91 -3.07 -14.96 -10.94
N ARG A 92 -3.58 -14.80 -12.16
CA ARG A 92 -4.99 -14.52 -12.44
C ARG A 92 -5.68 -15.72 -13.06
#